data_AF-A0A815W501-F1
#
_entry.id   AF-A0A815W501-F1
#
_cell.length_a   1.000
_cell.length_b   1.000
_cell.length_c   1.000
_cell.angle_alpha   90.00
_cell.angle_beta   90.00
_cell.angle_gamma   90.00
#
_symmetry.space_group_name_H-M   'P 1'
#
loop_
_entity.id
_entity.type
_entity.pdbx_description
1 polymer ?
#
loop_
_entity_poly.entity_id
_entity_poly.type
_entity_poly.pdbx_seq_one_letter_code
_entity_poly.pdbx_strand_id
1 'polypeptide(L)'
;MLKENNIIHIYLSRLGIAFKYNCDNKIITSREYSDMYIDEDQWFGTLTGLKSGLLLSPIAIIKQNNSHYLCRKLIVPFGQVQAIKKSNEDHQTVNIERKSSSTSFIHEYFVFILNDRLRILQPTDSPAGWLYLALLHAMTSHPLPDQYMGMTGMERCFQLLHSAGCWSTQPYDSITRNILLQIATISPKRNSNYFIKSKTCIPITNEQKEFPKEIFPSTDSQINPLSDITNYFKKHLTESWKKFNLTEEYETEFPSMEEINQFLDSFRQESIQLWSELVNSITLTNDFLVKMGLVSRIVPTILISVLQQMWLNDNESNVLFLHLTFEQRTLLGGIIVNWIVEQQLERALHFA
;
A
#
# COMPACT_ATOMS: atom_id res chain seq x y z
N MET A 1 -31.87 51.82 -12.12
CA MET A 1 -32.19 50.95 -10.97
C MET A 1 -31.26 49.76 -11.00
N LEU A 2 -30.15 49.82 -10.25
CA LEU A 2 -29.27 48.67 -10.04
C LEU A 2 -29.94 47.83 -8.95
N LYS A 3 -30.48 46.65 -9.29
CA LYS A 3 -30.95 45.68 -8.29
C LYS A 3 -29.74 45.25 -7.47
N GLU A 4 -29.60 45.79 -6.26
CA GLU A 4 -28.57 45.39 -5.33
C GLU A 4 -28.81 43.92 -4.91
N ASN A 5 -27.95 43.07 -5.46
CA ASN A 5 -27.55 41.73 -5.05
C ASN A 5 -28.27 41.14 -3.83
N ASN A 6 -29.23 40.25 -4.10
CA ASN A 6 -29.86 39.37 -3.13
C ASN A 6 -28.89 38.22 -2.75
N ILE A 7 -27.73 38.58 -2.18
CA ILE A 7 -26.64 37.66 -1.82
C ILE A 7 -26.44 37.66 -0.31
N ILE A 8 -26.52 36.47 0.30
CA ILE A 8 -26.27 36.27 1.73
C ILE A 8 -24.88 35.65 1.91
N HIS A 9 -24.08 36.24 2.78
CA HIS A 9 -22.76 35.71 3.14
C HIS A 9 -22.90 34.71 4.29
N ILE A 10 -22.33 33.52 4.09
CA ILE A 10 -22.32 32.43 5.07
C ILE A 10 -20.87 32.20 5.49
N TYR A 11 -20.61 32.10 6.78
CA TYR A 11 -19.26 31.88 7.31
C TYR A 11 -19.22 30.62 8.18
N LEU A 12 -18.39 29.66 7.81
CA LEU A 12 -18.08 28.51 8.64
C LEU A 12 -16.88 28.86 9.53
N SER A 13 -17.14 29.58 10.63
CA SER A 13 -16.11 30.07 11.56
C SER A 13 -15.14 28.98 12.02
N ARG A 14 -15.66 27.78 12.25
CA ARG A 14 -14.90 26.60 12.67
C ARG A 14 -13.94 26.04 11.61
N LEU A 15 -14.03 26.46 10.35
CA LEU A 15 -13.13 26.04 9.26
C LEU A 15 -12.43 27.24 8.60
N GLY A 16 -12.84 28.46 8.92
CA GLY A 16 -12.34 29.67 8.26
C GLY A 16 -12.75 29.78 6.78
N ILE A 17 -13.79 29.07 6.35
CA ILE A 17 -14.27 29.03 4.95
C ILE A 17 -15.55 29.86 4.84
N ALA A 18 -15.73 30.56 3.72
CA ALA A 18 -16.91 31.36 3.47
C ALA A 18 -17.65 30.95 2.19
N PHE A 19 -18.95 31.17 2.21
CA PHE A 19 -19.83 30.90 1.09
C PHE A 19 -20.71 32.11 0.80
N LYS A 20 -21.25 32.15 -0.42
CA LYS A 20 -22.23 33.13 -0.86
C LYS A 20 -23.47 32.38 -1.33
N TYR A 21 -24.58 32.61 -0.65
CA TYR A 21 -25.89 32.16 -1.09
C TYR A 21 -26.49 33.22 -2.01
N ASN A 22 -26.82 32.82 -3.23
CA ASN A 22 -27.53 33.67 -4.17
C ASN A 22 -29.02 33.31 -4.10
N CYS A 23 -29.85 34.26 -3.66
CA CYS A 23 -31.28 34.05 -3.46
C CYS A 23 -32.05 33.85 -4.78
N ASP A 24 -31.53 34.36 -5.91
CA ASP A 24 -32.22 34.30 -7.20
C ASP A 24 -32.15 32.90 -7.81
N ASN A 25 -30.98 32.25 -7.72
CA ASN A 25 -30.75 30.90 -8.23
C ASN A 25 -30.74 29.82 -7.14
N LYS A 26 -30.87 30.21 -5.87
CA LYS A 26 -30.86 29.35 -4.67
C LYS A 26 -29.58 28.50 -4.52
N ILE A 27 -28.46 28.94 -5.08
CA ILE A 27 -27.19 28.20 -5.04
C ILE A 27 -26.26 28.79 -3.98
N ILE A 28 -25.60 27.92 -3.21
CA ILE A 28 -24.53 28.30 -2.28
C ILE A 28 -23.18 28.06 -2.96
N THR A 29 -22.47 29.14 -3.29
CA THR A 29 -21.15 29.10 -3.94
C THR A 29 -20.03 29.27 -2.94
N SER A 30 -18.91 28.56 -3.14
CA SER A 30 -17.72 28.71 -2.30
C SER A 30 -16.95 29.97 -2.67
N ARG A 31 -16.38 30.66 -1.67
CA ARG A 31 -15.47 31.79 -1.90
C ARG A 31 -14.04 31.33 -2.16
N GLU A 32 -13.60 30.30 -1.46
CA GLU A 32 -12.24 29.76 -1.51
C GLU A 32 -12.03 28.83 -2.72
N TYR A 33 -13.08 28.12 -3.15
CA TYR A 33 -13.05 27.28 -4.35
C TYR A 33 -13.90 27.89 -5.45
N SER A 34 -13.27 28.63 -6.35
CA SER A 34 -13.94 29.23 -7.51
C SER A 34 -14.64 28.17 -8.36
N ASP A 35 -15.76 28.57 -8.97
CA ASP A 35 -16.61 27.71 -9.80
C ASP A 35 -17.15 26.45 -9.11
N MET A 36 -17.17 26.43 -7.78
CA MET A 36 -17.75 25.35 -6.97
C MET A 36 -18.96 25.82 -6.16
N TYR A 37 -19.96 24.96 -6.05
CA TYR A 37 -21.13 25.14 -5.20
C TYR A 37 -21.32 23.95 -4.26
N ILE A 38 -22.06 24.13 -3.16
CA ILE A 38 -22.40 23.04 -2.24
C ILE A 38 -23.39 22.11 -2.94
N ASP A 39 -23.03 20.84 -3.10
CA ASP A 39 -23.91 19.85 -3.71
C ASP A 39 -25.18 19.65 -2.86
N GLU A 40 -26.34 19.52 -3.50
CA GLU A 40 -27.57 19.20 -2.76
C GLU A 40 -27.54 17.74 -2.29
N ASP A 41 -26.96 16.86 -3.10
CA ASP A 41 -26.67 15.49 -2.72
C ASP A 41 -25.28 15.39 -2.10
N GLN A 42 -25.24 15.33 -0.76
CA GLN A 42 -24.00 15.19 0.00
C GLN A 42 -23.48 13.74 0.00
N TRP A 43 -24.17 12.80 -0.64
CA TRP A 43 -23.70 11.43 -0.80
C TRP A 43 -22.76 11.28 -2.00
N PHE A 44 -21.65 10.58 -1.79
CA PHE A 44 -20.62 10.40 -2.83
C PHE A 44 -20.14 8.94 -2.99
N GLY A 45 -20.77 7.99 -2.29
CA GLY A 45 -20.61 6.56 -2.56
C GLY A 45 -19.42 5.86 -1.88
N THR A 46 -18.57 6.59 -1.15
CA THR A 46 -17.47 6.03 -0.33
C THR A 46 -17.43 6.70 1.04
N LEU A 47 -16.48 6.29 1.90
CA LEU A 47 -16.37 6.70 3.30
C LEU A 47 -17.69 6.48 4.06
N THR A 48 -18.35 5.35 3.78
CA THR A 48 -19.65 5.01 4.33
C THR A 48 -19.66 5.12 5.86
N GLY A 49 -20.63 5.87 6.38
CA GLY A 49 -20.74 6.14 7.81
C GLY A 49 -20.07 7.43 8.28
N LEU A 50 -19.22 8.08 7.47
CA LEU A 50 -18.66 9.39 7.79
C LEU A 50 -19.78 10.45 7.83
N LYS A 51 -19.90 11.15 8.97
CA LYS A 51 -20.93 12.19 9.17
C LYS A 51 -20.39 13.61 9.03
N SER A 52 -19.08 13.75 8.85
CA SER A 52 -18.40 15.05 8.81
C SER A 52 -17.73 15.23 7.46
N GLY A 53 -18.37 15.98 6.58
CA GLY A 53 -17.86 16.32 5.26
C GLY A 53 -18.77 17.32 4.56
N LEU A 54 -18.22 18.14 3.69
CA LEU A 54 -18.96 19.06 2.83
C LEU A 54 -18.52 18.83 1.39
N LEU A 55 -19.44 18.30 0.57
CA LEU A 55 -19.21 18.03 -0.83
C LEU A 55 -19.53 19.27 -1.67
N LEU A 56 -18.58 19.62 -2.54
CA LEU A 56 -18.68 20.70 -3.50
C LEU A 56 -18.62 20.16 -4.93
N SER A 57 -19.48 20.72 -5.79
CA SER A 57 -19.62 20.33 -7.18
C SER A 57 -19.37 21.51 -8.15
N PRO A 58 -18.86 21.26 -9.36
CA PRO A 58 -18.62 22.32 -10.35
C PRO A 58 -19.91 22.99 -10.84
N ILE A 59 -19.93 24.33 -10.88
CA ILE A 59 -21.07 25.13 -11.38
C ILE A 59 -21.33 24.86 -12.88
N ALA A 60 -20.29 24.51 -13.65
CA ALA A 60 -20.42 24.21 -15.08
C ALA A 60 -21.44 23.11 -15.40
N ILE A 61 -21.70 22.22 -14.45
CA ILE A 61 -22.62 21.08 -14.62
C ILE A 61 -24.08 21.54 -14.64
N ILE A 62 -24.42 22.53 -13.81
CA ILE A 62 -25.74 23.20 -13.83
C ILE A 62 -26.03 23.77 -15.22
N LYS A 63 -25.00 24.18 -15.96
CA LYS A 63 -25.14 24.76 -17.30
C LYS A 63 -25.20 23.72 -18.42
N GLN A 64 -24.77 22.48 -18.18
CA GLN A 64 -24.56 21.48 -19.25
C GLN A 64 -25.44 20.23 -19.15
N ASN A 65 -26.28 20.07 -18.11
CA ASN A 65 -27.12 18.88 -17.90
C ASN A 65 -26.35 17.54 -18.00
N ASN A 66 -25.04 17.55 -17.75
CA ASN A 66 -24.20 16.35 -17.78
C ASN A 66 -24.24 15.69 -16.41
N SER A 67 -24.64 14.42 -16.33
CA SER A 67 -24.77 13.70 -15.06
C SER A 67 -23.43 13.24 -14.45
N HIS A 68 -22.30 13.56 -15.08
CA HIS A 68 -20.97 13.15 -14.63
C HIS A 68 -20.15 14.37 -14.20
N TYR A 69 -19.87 14.45 -12.90
CA TYR A 69 -19.03 15.52 -12.37
C TYR A 69 -17.57 15.24 -12.73
N LEU A 70 -16.92 16.20 -13.40
CA LEU A 70 -15.53 16.03 -13.83
C LEU A 70 -14.56 15.96 -12.64
N CYS A 71 -14.79 16.76 -11.60
CA CYS A 71 -14.01 16.80 -10.36
C CYS A 71 -14.85 17.44 -9.25
N ARG A 72 -15.37 16.66 -8.29
CA ARG A 72 -15.97 17.21 -7.06
C ARG A 72 -14.91 17.37 -5.98
N LYS A 73 -15.16 18.21 -4.98
CA LYS A 73 -14.25 18.40 -3.83
C LYS A 73 -14.98 18.06 -2.54
N LEU A 74 -14.41 17.19 -1.74
CA LEU A 74 -14.89 16.89 -0.40
C LEU A 74 -14.01 17.60 0.62
N ILE A 75 -14.59 18.53 1.36
CA ILE A 75 -13.95 19.20 2.49
C ILE A 75 -14.24 18.38 3.74
N VAL A 76 -13.19 17.92 4.42
CA VAL A 76 -13.31 17.15 5.67
C VAL A 76 -12.59 17.91 6.79
N PRO A 77 -13.26 18.25 7.90
CA PRO A 77 -12.59 18.88 9.04
C PRO A 77 -11.50 17.96 9.60
N PHE A 78 -10.40 18.52 10.07
CA PHE A 78 -9.41 17.73 10.80
C PHE A 78 -9.78 17.61 12.29
N GLY A 79 -9.50 16.45 12.88
CA GLY A 79 -9.79 16.17 14.28
C GLY A 79 -9.56 14.71 14.65
N GLN A 80 -9.99 14.33 15.85
CA GLN A 80 -9.91 12.96 16.33
C GLN A 80 -11.06 12.14 15.74
N VAL A 81 -10.72 11.14 14.93
CA VAL A 81 -11.69 10.29 14.24
C VAL A 81 -12.15 9.19 15.19
N GLN A 82 -13.46 9.04 15.35
CA GLN A 82 -14.07 8.04 16.24
C GLN A 82 -15.14 7.27 15.48
N ALA A 83 -15.04 5.94 15.52
CA ALA A 83 -16.04 5.04 14.98
C ALA A 83 -16.92 4.52 16.12
N ILE A 84 -18.23 4.65 15.97
CA ILE A 84 -19.23 4.18 16.92
C ILE A 84 -20.15 3.22 16.17
N LYS A 85 -20.21 1.97 16.61
CA LYS A 85 -21.19 1.01 16.13
C LYS A 85 -22.45 1.11 16.98
N LYS A 86 -23.56 1.55 16.41
CA LYS A 86 -24.87 1.48 17.06
C LYS A 86 -25.49 0.11 16.79
N SER A 87 -26.28 -0.40 17.75
CA SER A 87 -26.94 -1.71 17.63
C SER A 87 -27.91 -1.82 16.46
N ASN A 88 -28.41 -0.69 15.94
CA ASN A 88 -29.48 -0.61 14.95
C ASN A 88 -28.99 -0.15 13.57
N GLU A 89 -27.68 -0.01 13.35
CA GLU A 89 -27.09 0.43 12.08
C GLU A 89 -26.23 -0.70 11.50
N ASP A 90 -26.39 -0.99 10.20
CA ASP A 90 -25.64 -2.05 9.51
C ASP A 90 -24.15 -1.71 9.36
N HIS A 91 -23.82 -0.42 9.37
CA HIS A 91 -22.46 0.10 9.28
C HIS A 91 -22.12 0.98 10.48
N GLN A 92 -20.82 1.10 10.79
CA GLN A 92 -20.37 2.03 11.84
C GLN A 92 -20.62 3.49 11.43
N THR A 93 -20.89 4.34 12.42
CA THR A 93 -20.96 5.79 12.25
C THR A 93 -19.61 6.38 12.64
N VAL A 94 -19.02 7.20 11.75
CA VAL A 94 -17.72 7.84 11.96
C VAL A 94 -17.90 9.34 12.14
N ASN A 95 -17.46 9.83 13.30
CA ASN A 95 -17.50 11.24 13.68
C ASN A 95 -16.09 11.79 13.85
N ILE A 96 -15.94 13.09 13.61
CA ILE A 96 -14.68 13.81 13.79
C ILE A 96 -14.85 14.76 14.97
N GLU A 97 -14.26 14.41 16.11
CA GLU A 97 -14.26 15.25 17.30
C GLU A 97 -13.18 16.31 17.20
N ARG A 98 -13.59 17.58 17.33
CA ARG A 98 -12.68 18.73 17.40
C ARG A 98 -12.67 19.26 18.82
N LYS A 99 -11.57 19.01 19.55
CA LYS A 99 -11.41 19.47 20.93
C LYS A 99 -11.44 21.00 20.97
N SER A 100 -12.48 21.54 21.62
CA SER A 100 -12.82 22.97 21.63
C SER A 100 -11.88 23.85 22.48
N SER A 101 -10.98 23.24 23.25
CA SER A 101 -10.13 23.92 24.22
C SER A 101 -8.66 23.62 23.91
N SER A 102 -7.95 24.62 23.38
CA SER A 102 -6.48 24.69 23.35
C SER A 102 -5.72 23.86 22.30
N THR A 103 -6.35 23.32 21.25
CA THR A 103 -5.61 22.63 20.18
C THR A 103 -5.43 23.55 18.96
N SER A 104 -4.18 23.69 18.48
CA SER A 104 -3.78 24.54 17.34
C SER A 104 -4.46 24.20 16.00
N PHE A 105 -5.35 23.21 15.97
CA PHE A 105 -5.90 22.62 14.76
C PHE A 105 -7.38 22.95 14.51
N ILE A 106 -7.94 23.93 15.22
CA ILE A 106 -9.38 24.25 15.16
C ILE A 106 -9.85 24.59 13.73
N HIS A 107 -9.00 25.24 12.93
CA HIS A 107 -9.31 25.66 11.56
C HIS A 107 -8.77 24.71 10.50
N GLU A 108 -8.12 23.61 10.90
CA GLU A 108 -7.51 22.68 9.96
C GLU A 108 -8.57 21.79 9.31
N TYR A 109 -8.44 21.61 8.01
CA TYR A 109 -9.29 20.73 7.22
C TYR A 109 -8.51 20.21 6.02
N PHE A 110 -8.96 19.09 5.50
CA PHE A 110 -8.42 18.50 4.28
C PHE A 110 -9.43 18.61 3.15
N VAL A 111 -8.90 18.77 1.94
CA VAL A 111 -9.69 18.71 0.72
C VAL A 111 -9.28 17.47 -0.04
N PHE A 112 -10.28 16.70 -0.44
CA PHE A 112 -10.11 15.52 -1.27
C PHE A 112 -10.83 15.71 -2.60
N ILE A 113 -10.23 15.24 -3.68
CA ILE A 113 -10.76 15.38 -5.03
C ILE A 113 -11.44 14.07 -5.40
N LEU A 114 -12.72 14.17 -5.77
CA LEU A 114 -13.50 13.06 -6.30
C LEU A 114 -13.47 13.13 -7.81
N ASN A 115 -12.88 12.10 -8.43
CA ASN A 115 -12.90 11.92 -9.87
C ASN A 115 -13.92 10.84 -10.22
N ASP A 116 -15.13 11.24 -10.61
CA ASP A 116 -16.22 10.29 -10.87
C ASP A 116 -15.98 9.43 -12.11
N ARG A 117 -15.13 9.89 -13.04
CA ARG A 117 -14.74 9.09 -14.21
C ARG A 117 -13.79 7.97 -13.82
N LEU A 118 -12.79 8.27 -12.98
CA LEU A 118 -11.84 7.28 -12.50
C LEU A 118 -12.37 6.47 -11.33
N ARG A 119 -13.45 6.93 -10.69
CA ARG A 119 -13.99 6.38 -9.44
C ARG A 119 -12.95 6.36 -8.32
N ILE A 120 -12.24 7.48 -8.16
CA ILE A 120 -11.16 7.61 -7.16
C ILE A 120 -11.40 8.85 -6.30
N LEU A 121 -11.25 8.67 -4.99
CA LEU A 121 -11.07 9.75 -4.02
C LEU A 121 -9.56 9.96 -3.81
N GLN A 122 -9.07 11.14 -4.17
CA GLN A 122 -7.65 11.50 -4.13
C GLN A 122 -7.36 12.54 -3.06
N PRO A 123 -6.27 12.37 -2.31
CA PRO A 123 -5.79 13.41 -1.41
C PRO A 123 -5.19 14.57 -2.21
N THR A 124 -5.11 15.73 -1.56
CA THR A 124 -4.29 16.86 -2.02
C THR A 124 -2.80 16.58 -1.73
N ASP A 125 -1.90 17.34 -2.36
CA ASP A 125 -0.44 17.07 -2.42
C ASP A 125 0.32 17.31 -1.09
N SER A 126 -0.20 16.80 0.03
CA SER A 126 0.48 16.80 1.33
C SER A 126 0.47 15.41 1.97
N PRO A 127 1.59 14.94 2.58
CA PRO A 127 1.62 13.66 3.29
C PRO A 127 0.54 13.55 4.37
N ALA A 128 0.24 14.63 5.06
CA ALA A 128 -0.85 14.70 6.03
C ALA A 128 -2.22 14.38 5.39
N GLY A 129 -2.50 14.90 4.20
CA GLY A 129 -3.75 14.62 3.48
C GLY A 129 -3.87 13.16 3.06
N TRP A 130 -2.78 12.56 2.58
CA TRP A 130 -2.73 11.13 2.24
C TRP A 130 -2.99 10.26 3.46
N LEU A 131 -2.29 10.52 4.56
CA LEU A 131 -2.44 9.79 5.82
C LEU A 131 -3.83 9.99 6.43
N TYR A 132 -4.39 11.20 6.35
CA TYR A 132 -5.73 11.46 6.89
C TYR A 132 -6.80 10.74 6.08
N LEU A 133 -6.69 10.72 4.76
CA LEU A 133 -7.58 9.96 3.91
C LEU A 133 -7.50 8.44 4.19
N ALA A 134 -6.28 7.93 4.42
CA ALA A 134 -6.08 6.53 4.81
C ALA A 134 -6.76 6.22 6.15
N LEU A 135 -6.59 7.09 7.16
CA LEU A 135 -7.27 6.97 8.45
C LEU A 135 -8.80 6.96 8.29
N LEU A 136 -9.36 7.85 7.48
CA LEU A 136 -10.80 7.89 7.24
C LEU A 136 -11.29 6.57 6.62
N HIS A 137 -10.61 6.07 5.58
CA HIS A 137 -10.97 4.79 4.95
C HIS A 137 -10.86 3.61 5.92
N ALA A 138 -9.85 3.58 6.78
CA ALA A 138 -9.72 2.57 7.83
C ALA A 138 -10.90 2.62 8.81
N MET A 139 -11.30 3.83 9.20
CA MET A 139 -12.37 4.08 10.19
C MET A 139 -13.77 3.90 9.62
N THR A 140 -13.94 4.03 8.30
CA THR A 140 -15.21 3.75 7.59
C THR A 140 -15.26 2.32 7.04
N SER A 141 -14.25 1.48 7.35
CA SER A 141 -14.10 0.17 6.75
C SER A 141 -15.30 -0.74 7.07
N HIS A 142 -15.99 -1.16 6.01
CA HIS A 142 -17.01 -2.19 6.04
C HIS A 142 -16.45 -3.42 5.30
N PRO A 143 -16.85 -4.66 5.64
CA PRO A 143 -16.44 -5.87 4.91
C PRO A 143 -16.89 -5.92 3.44
N LEU A 144 -17.74 -4.97 3.01
CA LEU A 144 -18.23 -4.90 1.64
C LEU A 144 -17.53 -3.76 0.89
N PRO A 145 -17.17 -3.96 -0.38
CA PRO A 145 -16.68 -2.89 -1.23
C PRO A 145 -17.67 -1.73 -1.30
N ASP A 146 -17.16 -0.49 -1.28
CA ASP A 146 -18.00 0.68 -1.45
C ASP A 146 -18.47 0.85 -2.90
N GLN A 147 -19.62 1.49 -3.08
CA GLN A 147 -20.28 1.60 -4.39
C GLN A 147 -19.53 2.52 -5.36
N TYR A 148 -18.66 3.39 -4.83
CA TYR A 148 -17.94 4.35 -5.64
C TYR A 148 -16.69 3.75 -6.25
N MET A 149 -15.75 3.27 -5.43
CA MET A 149 -14.46 2.74 -5.84
C MET A 149 -14.47 1.25 -6.14
N GLY A 150 -15.49 0.51 -5.67
CA GLY A 150 -15.51 -0.95 -5.77
C GLY A 150 -14.44 -1.64 -4.92
N MET A 151 -13.93 -0.95 -3.89
CA MET A 151 -12.93 -1.46 -2.94
C MET A 151 -13.44 -1.29 -1.51
N THR A 152 -12.96 -2.12 -0.59
CA THR A 152 -13.22 -1.91 0.84
C THR A 152 -12.40 -0.73 1.37
N GLY A 153 -12.87 -0.13 2.47
CA GLY A 153 -12.13 0.94 3.15
C GLY A 153 -10.75 0.47 3.62
N MET A 154 -10.62 -0.78 4.07
CA MET A 154 -9.34 -1.34 4.47
C MET A 154 -8.35 -1.45 3.30
N GLU A 155 -8.77 -2.02 2.16
CA GLU A 155 -7.91 -2.13 0.97
C GLU A 155 -7.44 -0.75 0.50
N ARG A 156 -8.36 0.23 0.48
CA ARG A 156 -8.02 1.59 0.09
C ARG A 156 -7.05 2.25 1.07
N CYS A 157 -7.25 2.05 2.37
CA CYS A 157 -6.33 2.52 3.40
C CYS A 157 -4.91 1.98 3.15
N PHE A 158 -4.76 0.66 2.97
CA PHE A 158 -3.45 0.07 2.70
C PHE A 158 -2.82 0.61 1.41
N GLN A 159 -3.59 0.72 0.33
CA GLN A 159 -3.10 1.35 -0.91
C GLN A 159 -2.54 2.76 -0.68
N LEU A 160 -3.24 3.58 0.12
CA LEU A 160 -2.79 4.94 0.43
C LEU A 160 -1.53 4.94 1.30
N LEU A 161 -1.47 4.10 2.34
CA LEU A 161 -0.32 3.99 3.25
C LEU A 161 0.96 3.49 2.54
N HIS A 162 0.80 2.62 1.54
CA HIS A 162 1.89 2.13 0.70
C HIS A 162 2.30 3.09 -0.42
N SER A 163 1.54 4.16 -0.65
CA SER A 163 1.87 5.19 -1.64
C SER A 163 3.04 6.05 -1.17
N ALA A 164 3.90 6.44 -2.11
CA ALA A 164 4.95 7.43 -1.89
C ALA A 164 4.39 8.79 -1.40
N GLY A 165 3.11 9.07 -1.62
CA GLY A 165 2.45 10.28 -1.14
C GLY A 165 2.37 10.38 0.39
N CYS A 166 2.44 9.26 1.11
CA CYS A 166 2.53 9.27 2.59
C CYS A 166 3.96 9.51 3.10
N TRP A 167 4.97 9.45 2.23
CA TRP A 167 6.38 9.48 2.64
C TRP A 167 6.92 10.91 2.56
N SER A 168 7.72 11.28 3.56
CA SER A 168 8.38 12.57 3.62
C SER A 168 9.88 12.37 3.83
N THR A 169 10.69 13.14 3.12
CA THR A 169 12.14 13.24 3.35
C THR A 169 12.47 14.17 4.52
N GLN A 170 11.49 14.92 5.01
CA GLN A 170 11.58 15.80 6.17
C GLN A 170 10.84 15.21 7.38
N PRO A 171 11.23 15.56 8.61
CA PRO A 171 10.51 15.14 9.81
C PRO A 171 9.01 15.50 9.75
N TYR A 172 8.16 14.59 10.21
CA TYR A 172 6.72 14.81 10.25
C TYR A 172 6.34 15.92 11.24
N ASP A 173 5.47 16.82 10.77
CA ASP A 173 4.87 17.89 11.57
C ASP A 173 3.90 17.36 12.63
N SER A 174 3.39 18.26 13.47
CA SER A 174 2.49 17.89 14.58
C SER A 174 1.17 17.30 14.11
N ILE A 175 0.62 17.77 12.98
CA ILE A 175 -0.60 17.26 12.35
C ILE A 175 -0.37 15.83 11.87
N THR A 176 0.68 15.61 11.08
CA THR A 176 0.99 14.28 10.54
C THR A 176 1.27 13.28 11.66
N ARG A 177 2.02 13.68 12.69
CA ARG A 177 2.26 12.83 13.86
C ARG A 177 0.97 12.46 14.58
N ASN A 178 0.04 13.41 14.72
CA ASN A 178 -1.27 13.13 15.32
C ASN A 178 -2.06 12.10 14.51
N ILE A 179 -2.08 12.22 13.18
CA ILE A 179 -2.74 11.27 12.28
C ILE A 179 -2.12 9.88 12.42
N LEU A 180 -0.79 9.78 12.41
CA LEU A 180 -0.07 8.51 12.58
C LEU A 180 -0.36 7.85 13.93
N LEU A 181 -0.48 8.62 15.02
CA LEU A 181 -0.88 8.09 16.33
C LEU A 181 -2.31 7.53 16.31
N GLN A 182 -3.24 8.20 15.61
CA GLN A 182 -4.59 7.69 15.42
C GLN A 182 -4.59 6.37 14.63
N ILE A 183 -3.82 6.30 13.53
CA ILE A 183 -3.65 5.07 12.74
C ILE A 183 -3.03 3.95 13.59
N ALA A 184 -2.01 4.25 14.38
CA ALA A 184 -1.36 3.28 15.26
C ALA A 184 -2.32 2.71 16.31
N THR A 185 -3.28 3.50 16.78
CA THR A 185 -4.29 3.08 17.77
C THR A 185 -5.25 2.03 17.22
N ILE A 186 -5.60 2.14 15.93
CA ILE A 186 -6.52 1.21 15.25
C ILE A 186 -5.79 0.07 14.54
N SER A 187 -4.47 0.17 14.40
CA SER A 187 -3.65 -0.87 13.82
C SER A 187 -3.68 -2.10 14.73
N PRO A 188 -3.70 -3.33 14.16
CA PRO A 188 -3.56 -4.53 14.95
C PRO A 188 -2.31 -4.43 15.81
N LYS A 189 -2.48 -4.55 17.14
CA LYS A 189 -1.34 -4.63 18.02
C LYS A 189 -0.59 -5.90 17.65
N ARG A 190 0.61 -5.73 17.10
CA ARG A 190 1.55 -6.84 16.94
C ARG A 190 1.89 -7.27 18.35
N ASN A 191 1.19 -8.29 18.86
CA ASN A 191 1.67 -9.00 20.01
C ASN A 191 2.99 -9.62 19.53
N SER A 192 4.13 -9.15 20.04
CA SER A 192 5.45 -9.71 19.74
C SER A 192 5.48 -11.22 19.96
N ASN A 193 4.47 -11.75 20.66
CA ASN A 193 4.19 -13.17 20.81
C ASN A 193 3.88 -13.96 19.53
N TYR A 194 3.63 -13.35 18.37
CA TYR A 194 3.57 -14.11 17.11
C TYR A 194 4.93 -14.79 16.78
N PHE A 195 6.04 -14.24 17.30
CA PHE A 195 7.37 -14.83 17.21
C PHE A 195 7.86 -15.47 18.53
N ILE A 196 7.07 -15.41 19.61
CA ILE A 196 7.43 -16.04 20.88
C ILE A 196 6.81 -17.43 20.93
N LYS A 197 7.66 -18.45 20.76
CA LYS A 197 7.31 -19.85 21.01
C LYS A 197 6.65 -19.98 22.37
N SER A 198 5.56 -20.75 22.44
CA SER A 198 4.97 -21.22 23.70
C SER A 198 6.06 -21.87 24.57
N LYS A 199 6.20 -21.45 25.84
CA LYS A 199 7.11 -22.11 26.81
C LYS A 199 6.72 -23.57 27.06
N THR A 200 5.46 -23.93 26.80
CA THR A 200 4.99 -25.31 26.77
C THR A 200 4.84 -25.73 25.32
N CYS A 201 5.89 -26.36 24.80
CA CYS A 201 5.75 -27.24 23.65
C CYS A 201 4.97 -28.46 24.15
N ILE A 202 3.73 -28.65 23.69
CA ILE A 202 3.13 -29.97 23.73
C ILE A 202 3.95 -30.77 22.70
N PRO A 203 4.68 -31.82 23.10
CA PRO A 203 5.32 -32.68 22.12
C PRO A 203 4.20 -33.25 21.25
N ILE A 204 4.12 -32.78 20.01
CA ILE A 204 3.36 -33.48 18.99
C ILE A 204 4.16 -34.75 18.78
N THR A 205 3.71 -35.87 19.34
CA THR A 205 4.16 -37.19 18.90
C THR A 205 3.90 -37.26 17.41
N ASN A 206 4.96 -37.05 16.62
CA ASN A 206 4.95 -37.19 15.18
C ASN A 206 4.65 -38.65 14.86
N GLU A 207 3.37 -38.98 14.70
CA GLU A 207 3.01 -40.15 13.92
C GLU A 207 3.55 -39.93 12.50
N GLN A 208 4.28 -40.91 11.98
CA GLN A 208 4.77 -40.87 10.60
C GLN A 208 3.58 -40.72 9.65
N LYS A 209 3.41 -39.53 9.08
CA LYS A 209 2.46 -39.31 7.98
C LYS A 209 3.11 -39.73 6.67
N GLU A 210 2.37 -40.49 5.88
CA GLU A 210 2.83 -40.92 4.55
C GLU A 210 3.05 -39.73 3.61
N PHE A 211 3.99 -39.90 2.69
CA PHE A 211 4.32 -38.91 1.67
C PHE A 211 3.09 -38.59 0.80
N PRO A 212 2.77 -37.31 0.56
CA PRO A 212 1.55 -36.92 -0.14
C PRO A 212 1.67 -37.22 -1.64
N LYS A 213 1.21 -38.41 -2.04
CA LYS A 213 1.20 -38.91 -3.44
C LYS A 213 0.29 -38.09 -4.37
N GLU A 214 -0.62 -37.31 -3.81
CA GLU A 214 -1.57 -36.46 -4.56
C GLU A 214 -0.89 -35.27 -5.26
N ILE A 215 0.23 -34.78 -4.71
CA ILE A 215 0.98 -33.64 -5.26
C ILE A 215 2.05 -34.10 -6.26
N PHE A 216 2.56 -35.32 -6.10
CA PHE A 216 3.59 -35.92 -6.96
C PHE A 216 3.13 -37.31 -7.45
N PRO A 217 2.43 -37.38 -8.58
CA PRO A 217 1.60 -38.53 -8.93
C PRO A 217 2.40 -39.77 -9.41
N SER A 218 3.69 -39.65 -9.75
CA SER A 218 4.49 -40.78 -10.23
C SER A 218 6.01 -40.58 -10.08
N THR A 219 6.72 -41.68 -9.82
CA THR A 219 8.20 -41.78 -9.80
C THR A 219 8.78 -42.34 -11.10
N ASP A 220 7.94 -42.54 -12.12
CA ASP A 220 8.36 -43.15 -13.37
C ASP A 220 9.00 -42.13 -14.32
N SER A 221 10.26 -42.37 -14.69
CA SER A 221 11.11 -41.46 -15.49
C SER A 221 10.57 -41.18 -16.90
N GLN A 222 9.65 -42.03 -17.41
CA GLN A 222 9.04 -41.85 -18.72
C GLN A 222 7.83 -40.89 -18.71
N ILE A 223 7.24 -40.62 -17.54
CA ILE A 223 6.02 -39.81 -17.40
C ILE A 223 6.34 -38.42 -16.81
N ASN A 224 7.46 -38.27 -16.09
CA ASN A 224 7.87 -37.01 -15.50
C ASN A 224 9.36 -36.73 -15.74
N PRO A 225 9.73 -35.84 -16.70
CA PRO A 225 11.12 -35.49 -16.97
C PRO A 225 11.79 -34.71 -15.83
N LEU A 226 11.02 -34.29 -14.80
CA LEU A 226 11.52 -33.72 -13.55
C LEU A 226 11.88 -34.80 -12.50
N SER A 227 11.96 -36.09 -12.83
CA SER A 227 12.27 -37.15 -11.85
C SER A 227 13.58 -36.89 -11.12
N ASP A 228 14.58 -36.36 -11.80
CA ASP A 228 15.90 -36.08 -11.22
C ASP A 228 15.85 -34.87 -10.28
N ILE A 229 15.07 -33.85 -10.63
CA ILE A 229 14.82 -32.66 -9.80
C ILE A 229 14.00 -33.07 -8.56
N THR A 230 12.97 -33.89 -8.76
CA THR A 230 12.11 -34.40 -7.68
C THR A 230 12.90 -35.30 -6.72
N ASN A 231 13.78 -36.16 -7.25
CA ASN A 231 14.67 -37.00 -6.45
C ASN A 231 15.74 -36.18 -5.73
N TYR A 232 16.30 -35.14 -6.37
CA TYR A 232 17.24 -34.21 -5.75
C TYR A 232 16.58 -33.46 -4.58
N PHE A 233 15.41 -32.86 -4.79
CA PHE A 233 14.68 -32.16 -3.73
C PHE A 233 14.22 -33.12 -2.64
N LYS A 234 13.74 -34.32 -2.99
CA LYS A 234 13.36 -35.35 -2.00
C LYS A 234 14.55 -35.78 -1.16
N LYS A 235 15.71 -36.04 -1.77
CA LYS A 235 16.93 -36.38 -1.05
C LYS A 235 17.36 -35.23 -0.14
N HIS A 236 17.39 -34.01 -0.67
CA HIS A 236 17.80 -32.82 0.08
C HIS A 236 16.84 -32.49 1.23
N LEU A 237 15.52 -32.58 1.04
CA LEU A 237 14.54 -32.44 2.10
C LEU A 237 14.69 -33.54 3.16
N THR A 238 14.93 -34.77 2.73
CA THR A 238 15.11 -35.90 3.67
C THR A 238 16.39 -35.72 4.49
N GLU A 239 17.47 -35.26 3.89
CA GLU A 239 18.74 -34.95 4.56
C GLU A 239 18.60 -33.74 5.50
N SER A 240 18.00 -32.65 5.05
CA SER A 240 17.70 -31.48 5.88
C SER A 240 16.78 -31.81 7.05
N TRP A 241 15.79 -32.67 6.84
CA TRP A 241 14.86 -33.11 7.89
C TRP A 241 15.53 -34.03 8.91
N LYS A 242 16.42 -34.93 8.46
CA LYS A 242 17.28 -35.72 9.36
C LYS A 242 18.22 -34.83 10.17
N LYS A 243 18.82 -33.82 9.54
CA LYS A 243 19.70 -32.84 10.20
C LYS A 243 18.92 -32.03 11.24
N PHE A 244 17.71 -31.59 10.91
CA PHE A 244 16.80 -30.90 11.82
C PHE A 244 16.44 -31.75 13.04
N ASN A 245 16.13 -33.04 12.85
CA ASN A 245 15.78 -33.94 13.94
C ASN A 245 16.98 -34.39 14.80
N LEU A 246 18.21 -34.30 14.28
CA LEU A 246 19.44 -34.57 15.02
C LEU A 246 19.91 -33.37 15.86
N THR A 247 19.37 -32.17 15.61
CA THR A 247 19.76 -30.94 16.32
C THR A 247 18.86 -30.78 17.54
N GLU A 248 19.08 -31.57 18.60
CA GLU A 248 18.23 -31.52 19.80
C GLU A 248 18.46 -30.30 20.70
N GLU A 249 19.54 -29.54 20.53
CA GLU A 249 19.75 -28.28 21.25
C GLU A 249 20.41 -27.26 20.32
N TYR A 250 19.72 -26.14 20.03
CA TYR A 250 20.41 -24.93 19.61
C TYR A 250 20.93 -24.26 20.88
N GLU A 251 22.19 -24.48 21.24
CA GLU A 251 22.92 -23.47 21.99
C GLU A 251 22.97 -22.23 21.09
N THR A 252 22.08 -21.27 21.37
CA THR A 252 22.04 -20.00 20.64
C THR A 252 23.13 -19.09 21.19
N GLU A 253 24.38 -19.38 20.84
CA GLU A 253 25.30 -18.27 20.66
C GLU A 253 24.83 -17.53 19.41
N PHE A 254 24.21 -16.38 19.62
CA PHE A 254 23.91 -15.47 18.52
C PHE A 254 25.25 -15.10 17.88
N PRO A 255 25.39 -15.23 16.55
CA PRO A 255 26.60 -14.78 15.89
C PRO A 255 26.83 -13.31 16.26
N SER A 256 28.06 -12.98 16.58
CA SER A 256 28.44 -11.62 16.92
C SER A 256 28.07 -10.69 15.77
N MET A 257 27.82 -9.41 16.07
CA MET A 257 27.54 -8.41 15.04
C MET A 257 28.64 -8.38 13.96
N GLU A 258 29.88 -8.74 14.32
CA GLU A 258 31.01 -8.81 13.41
C GLU A 258 30.91 -10.00 12.44
N GLU A 259 30.48 -11.17 12.92
CA GLU A 259 30.22 -12.35 12.08
C GLU A 259 29.02 -12.12 11.14
N ILE A 260 27.98 -11.44 11.62
CA ILE A 260 26.83 -11.09 10.78
C ILE A 260 27.23 -10.10 9.69
N ASN A 261 28.02 -9.07 10.03
CA ASN A 261 28.51 -8.10 9.05
C ASN A 261 29.44 -8.75 8.02
N GLN A 262 30.35 -9.65 8.45
CA GLN A 262 31.20 -10.41 7.53
C GLN A 262 30.38 -11.30 6.59
N PHE A 263 29.33 -11.93 7.11
CA PHE A 263 28.41 -12.73 6.31
C PHE A 263 27.66 -11.85 5.29
N LEU A 264 27.17 -10.68 5.70
CA LEU A 264 26.52 -9.72 4.79
C LEU A 264 27.47 -9.21 3.71
N ASP A 265 28.72 -8.90 4.06
CA ASP A 265 29.74 -8.47 3.10
C ASP A 265 30.05 -9.59 2.08
N SER A 266 30.11 -10.84 2.53
CA SER A 266 30.25 -12.01 1.65
C SER A 266 29.07 -12.11 0.68
N PHE A 267 27.84 -12.00 1.17
CA PHE A 267 26.62 -12.05 0.35
C PHE A 267 26.57 -10.90 -0.66
N ARG A 268 26.96 -9.70 -0.25
CA ARG A 268 27.06 -8.54 -1.12
C ARG A 268 28.08 -8.77 -2.23
N GLN A 269 29.26 -9.30 -1.91
CA GLN A 269 30.30 -9.59 -2.92
C GLN A 269 29.82 -10.64 -3.92
N GLU A 270 29.20 -11.72 -3.45
CA GLU A 270 28.67 -12.78 -4.30
C GLU A 270 27.52 -12.26 -5.19
N SER A 271 26.63 -11.45 -4.63
CA SER A 271 25.54 -10.78 -5.37
C SER A 271 26.08 -9.85 -6.46
N ILE A 272 27.11 -9.04 -6.16
CA ILE A 272 27.79 -8.17 -7.14
C ILE A 272 28.43 -9.01 -8.25
N GLN A 273 29.09 -10.11 -7.89
CA GLN A 273 29.73 -11.01 -8.87
C GLN A 273 28.68 -11.62 -9.81
N LEU A 274 27.64 -12.26 -9.26
CA LEU A 274 26.56 -12.87 -10.05
C LEU A 274 25.82 -11.84 -10.90
N TRP A 275 25.65 -10.61 -10.41
CA TRP A 275 25.10 -9.50 -11.19
C TRP A 275 26.00 -9.13 -12.36
N SER A 276 27.30 -9.05 -12.14
CA SER A 276 28.26 -8.77 -13.21
C SER A 276 28.27 -9.87 -14.28
N GLU A 277 28.15 -11.13 -13.87
CA GLU A 277 28.04 -12.28 -14.77
C GLU A 277 26.74 -12.25 -15.59
N LEU A 278 25.61 -11.89 -14.96
CA LEU A 278 24.34 -11.72 -15.65
C LEU A 278 24.40 -10.56 -16.67
N VAL A 279 24.94 -9.41 -16.28
CA VAL A 279 25.09 -8.24 -17.17
C VAL A 279 26.03 -8.57 -18.34
N ASN A 280 27.14 -9.27 -18.09
CA ASN A 280 28.07 -9.73 -19.13
C ASN A 280 27.40 -10.74 -20.08
N SER A 281 26.58 -11.66 -19.54
CA SER A 281 25.81 -12.61 -20.35
C SER A 281 24.78 -11.92 -21.25
N ILE A 282 24.08 -10.92 -20.72
CA ILE A 282 23.08 -10.13 -21.47
C ILE A 282 23.75 -9.26 -22.54
N THR A 283 24.91 -8.66 -22.23
CA THR A 283 25.65 -7.81 -23.18
C THR A 283 26.21 -8.59 -24.35
N LEU A 284 26.76 -9.77 -24.10
CA LEU A 284 27.28 -10.66 -25.16
C LEU A 284 26.17 -11.16 -26.10
N THR A 285 24.92 -11.19 -25.64
CA THR A 285 23.78 -11.67 -26.42
C THR A 285 22.97 -10.55 -27.09
N ASN A 286 23.10 -9.28 -26.66
CA ASN A 286 22.27 -8.18 -27.16
C ASN A 286 23.06 -6.90 -27.51
N ASP A 287 23.52 -6.85 -28.76
CA ASP A 287 24.22 -5.69 -29.37
C ASP A 287 23.41 -4.38 -29.36
N PHE A 288 22.08 -4.48 -29.38
CA PHE A 288 21.18 -3.32 -29.39
C PHE A 288 21.16 -2.57 -28.04
N LEU A 289 21.23 -3.29 -26.92
CA LEU A 289 21.23 -2.68 -25.57
C LEU A 289 22.51 -1.90 -25.31
N VAL A 290 23.64 -2.37 -25.85
CA VAL A 290 24.94 -1.69 -25.78
C VAL A 290 24.92 -0.41 -26.60
N LYS A 291 24.39 -0.43 -27.83
CA LYS A 291 24.27 0.76 -28.69
C LYS A 291 23.40 1.86 -28.08
N MET A 292 22.40 1.51 -27.27
CA MET A 292 21.53 2.47 -26.60
C MET A 292 22.07 2.98 -25.26
N GLY A 293 23.20 2.48 -24.76
CA GLY A 293 23.77 2.88 -23.47
C GLY A 293 22.89 2.55 -22.26
N LEU A 294 21.94 1.61 -22.42
CA LEU A 294 20.96 1.26 -21.39
C LEU A 294 21.50 0.22 -20.41
N VAL A 295 22.47 -0.59 -20.82
CA VAL A 295 23.06 -1.67 -20.01
C VAL A 295 23.65 -1.14 -18.70
N SER A 296 24.38 -0.01 -18.75
CA SER A 296 25.01 0.58 -17.55
C SER A 296 24.01 1.19 -16.57
N ARG A 297 22.72 1.19 -16.90
CA ARG A 297 21.62 1.73 -16.09
C ARG A 297 20.71 0.63 -15.52
N ILE A 298 20.98 -0.63 -15.85
CA ILE A 298 20.23 -1.76 -15.30
C ILE A 298 20.74 -1.98 -13.88
N VAL A 299 19.85 -1.80 -12.90
CA VAL A 299 20.07 -2.04 -11.47
C VAL A 299 19.00 -3.03 -11.00
N PRO A 300 19.27 -3.93 -10.03
CA PRO A 300 18.31 -4.95 -9.61
C PRO A 300 16.90 -4.42 -9.31
N THR A 301 16.81 -3.25 -8.68
CA THR A 301 15.54 -2.56 -8.37
C THR A 301 14.73 -2.18 -9.60
N ILE A 302 15.37 -1.71 -10.67
CA ILE A 302 14.71 -1.35 -11.92
C ILE A 302 14.20 -2.61 -12.61
N LEU A 303 15.00 -3.68 -12.60
CA LEU A 303 14.60 -4.95 -13.24
C LEU A 303 13.44 -5.60 -12.50
N ILE A 304 13.42 -5.57 -11.16
CA ILE A 304 12.32 -6.08 -10.33
C ILE A 304 11.02 -5.31 -10.63
N SER A 305 11.08 -3.97 -10.73
CA SER A 305 9.90 -3.16 -11.06
C SER A 305 9.37 -3.45 -12.46
N VAL A 306 10.26 -3.65 -13.44
CA VAL A 306 9.87 -4.02 -14.81
C VAL A 306 9.27 -5.44 -14.86
N LEU A 307 9.87 -6.41 -14.17
CA LEU A 307 9.36 -7.78 -14.11
C LEU A 307 8.01 -7.87 -13.37
N GLN A 308 7.82 -7.09 -12.30
CA GLN A 308 6.52 -6.97 -11.63
C GLN A 308 5.46 -6.40 -12.58
N GLN A 309 5.79 -5.39 -13.36
CA GLN A 309 4.88 -4.85 -14.38
C GLN A 309 4.57 -5.84 -15.50
N MET A 310 5.54 -6.68 -15.89
CA MET A 310 5.33 -7.73 -16.87
C MET A 310 4.44 -8.86 -16.33
N TRP A 311 4.61 -9.25 -15.06
CA TRP A 311 3.82 -10.32 -14.46
C TRP A 311 2.37 -9.92 -14.16
N LEU A 312 2.11 -8.62 -13.99
CA LEU A 312 0.77 -8.06 -13.78
C LEU A 312 0.01 -7.81 -15.09
N ASN A 313 0.69 -7.75 -16.23
CA ASN A 313 0.09 -7.50 -17.54
C ASN A 313 0.20 -8.75 -18.43
N ASP A 314 -0.82 -9.60 -18.43
CA ASP A 314 -0.97 -10.80 -19.28
C ASP A 314 -1.08 -10.51 -20.81
N ASN A 315 -0.70 -9.32 -21.26
CA ASN A 315 -0.72 -8.98 -22.69
C ASN A 315 0.62 -9.35 -23.34
N GLU A 316 0.57 -10.34 -24.24
CA GLU A 316 1.67 -10.94 -25.01
C GLU A 316 2.51 -9.99 -25.89
N SER A 317 2.38 -8.66 -25.75
CA SER A 317 2.98 -7.68 -26.66
C SER A 317 4.15 -6.85 -26.10
N ASN A 318 4.60 -7.09 -24.86
CA ASN A 318 5.78 -6.41 -24.29
C ASN A 318 7.03 -7.30 -24.21
N VAL A 319 7.28 -8.08 -25.28
CA VAL A 319 8.39 -9.05 -25.33
C VAL A 319 9.77 -8.40 -25.61
N LEU A 320 9.84 -7.08 -25.81
CA LEU A 320 11.05 -6.47 -26.35
C LEU A 320 12.21 -6.26 -25.38
N PHE A 321 12.02 -6.35 -24.05
CA PHE A 321 13.09 -5.90 -23.16
C PHE A 321 14.13 -6.95 -22.78
N LEU A 322 13.81 -8.24 -22.59
CA LEU A 322 14.83 -9.25 -22.37
C LEU A 322 14.30 -10.66 -22.73
N HIS A 323 14.60 -11.14 -23.94
CA HIS A 323 14.53 -12.58 -24.23
C HIS A 323 15.66 -13.30 -23.48
N LEU A 324 15.50 -13.49 -22.16
CA LEU A 324 16.47 -14.20 -21.34
C LEU A 324 16.42 -15.70 -21.60
N THR A 325 17.59 -16.32 -21.71
CA THR A 325 17.74 -17.78 -21.70
C THR A 325 17.28 -18.37 -20.36
N PHE A 326 17.02 -19.67 -20.31
CA PHE A 326 16.63 -20.36 -19.06
C PHE A 326 17.67 -20.18 -17.95
N GLU A 327 18.96 -20.25 -18.29
CA GLU A 327 20.08 -20.04 -17.38
C GLU A 327 20.10 -18.61 -16.83
N GLN A 328 19.89 -17.61 -17.69
CA GLN A 328 19.83 -16.20 -17.30
C GLN A 328 18.63 -15.90 -16.39
N ARG A 329 17.47 -16.55 -16.61
CA ARG A 329 16.29 -16.42 -15.72
C ARG A 329 16.53 -17.04 -14.36
N THR A 330 17.20 -18.20 -14.32
CA THR A 330 17.56 -18.88 -13.06
C THR A 330 18.55 -18.04 -12.26
N LEU A 331 19.60 -17.52 -12.92
CA LEU A 331 20.59 -16.63 -12.30
C LEU A 331 19.93 -15.34 -11.78
N LEU A 332 19.06 -14.73 -12.57
CA LEU A 332 18.29 -13.56 -12.18
C LEU A 332 17.39 -13.82 -10.97
N GLY A 333 16.68 -14.96 -10.94
CA GLY A 333 15.87 -15.37 -9.80
C GLY A 333 16.71 -15.54 -8.52
N GLY A 334 17.90 -16.16 -8.63
CA GLY A 334 18.84 -16.30 -7.52
C GLY A 334 19.32 -14.94 -6.98
N ILE A 335 19.67 -14.00 -7.86
CA ILE A 335 20.09 -12.66 -7.47
C ILE A 335 18.96 -11.90 -6.75
N ILE A 336 17.72 -12.02 -7.23
CA ILE A 336 16.56 -11.38 -6.58
C ILE A 336 16.34 -11.94 -5.17
N VAL A 337 16.42 -13.26 -4.98
CA VAL A 337 16.28 -13.88 -3.66
C VAL A 337 17.40 -13.43 -2.73
N ASN A 338 18.65 -13.47 -3.17
CA ASN A 338 19.80 -13.02 -2.37
C ASN A 338 19.69 -11.54 -1.99
N TRP A 339 19.32 -10.67 -2.95
CA TRP A 339 19.14 -9.24 -2.69
C TRP A 339 18.01 -8.96 -1.69
N ILE A 340 16.88 -9.68 -1.78
CA ILE A 340 15.79 -9.53 -0.81
C ILE A 340 16.25 -9.97 0.58
N VAL A 341 16.97 -11.09 0.69
CA VAL A 341 17.49 -11.60 1.97
C VAL A 341 18.49 -10.61 2.59
N GLU A 342 19.43 -10.07 1.80
CA GLU A 342 20.37 -9.02 2.21
C GLU A 342 19.62 -7.81 2.79
N GLN A 343 18.61 -7.31 2.06
CA GLN A 343 17.82 -6.15 2.50
C GLN A 343 17.00 -6.41 3.77
N GLN A 344 16.47 -7.62 3.96
CA GLN A 344 15.73 -7.95 5.18
C GLN A 344 16.66 -8.11 6.39
N LEU A 345 17.86 -8.66 6.20
CA LEU A 345 18.87 -8.79 7.24
C LEU A 345 19.47 -7.43 7.63
N GLU A 346 19.82 -6.57 6.66
CA GLU A 346 20.27 -5.19 6.93
C GLU A 346 19.21 -4.41 7.73
N ARG A 347 17.93 -4.55 7.38
CA ARG A 347 16.83 -3.93 8.14
C ARG A 347 16.73 -4.51 9.54
N ALA A 348 16.80 -5.82 9.70
CA ALA A 348 16.75 -6.46 11.01
C ALA A 348 17.88 -5.97 11.93
N LEU A 349 19.08 -5.75 11.39
CA LEU A 349 20.23 -5.23 12.14
C LEU A 349 20.11 -3.74 12.47
N HIS A 350 19.51 -2.93 11.60
CA HIS A 350 19.29 -1.52 11.88
C HIS A 350 18.23 -1.29 12.98
N PHE A 351 17.35 -2.27 13.23
CA PHE A 351 16.27 -2.18 14.23
C PHE A 351 16.55 -2.99 15.51
N ALA A 352 17.63 -3.76 15.56
CA ALA A 352 18.17 -4.40 16.76
C ALA A 352 19.12 -3.44 17.48
#